data_AF-A0A4Q3T712-F1
#
_entry.id   AF-A0A4Q3T712-F1
#
_cell.length_a   1.000
_cell.length_b   1.000
_cell.length_c   1.000
_cell.angle_alpha   90.00
_cell.angle_beta   90.00
_cell.angle_gamma   90.00
#
_symmetry.space_group_name_H-M   'P 1'
#
loop_
_entity.id
_entity.type
_entity.pdbx_description
1 polymer ?
#
loop_
_entity_poly.entity_id
_entity_poly.type
_entity_poly.pdbx_seq_one_letter_code
_entity_poly.pdbx_strand_id
1 'polypeptide(L)'
;MMLAAGGYPVAHAASIIGHKRAREMWMLCRRYSAQQVLEWGLINAVVPRDQLDAEVRRWCDEMLMLSPTCLRTVKTSFRAHMQHYIELNVSNVVEMVAPDYFETGEQQEGATAFLEKRKPDFSKWR
;
A
#
# COMPACT_ATOMS: atom_id res chain seq x y z
N MET A 1 5.05 0.75 9.78
CA MET A 1 4.08 0.93 8.67
C MET A 1 2.89 1.74 9.20
N MET A 2 3.10 3.01 9.60
CA MET A 2 2.11 3.74 10.43
C MET A 2 1.52 5.00 9.76
N LEU A 3 1.97 5.39 8.56
CA LEU A 3 1.54 6.63 7.91
C LEU A 3 0.36 6.47 6.91
N ALA A 4 -0.22 5.27 6.78
CA ALA A 4 -1.23 5.00 5.74
C ALA A 4 -2.56 4.42 6.27
N ALA A 5 -2.78 4.38 7.59
CA ALA A 5 -3.98 3.75 8.18
C ALA A 5 -5.30 4.37 7.70
N GLY A 6 -5.29 5.67 7.43
CA GLY A 6 -6.38 6.40 6.77
C GLY A 6 -6.07 6.74 5.32
N GLY A 7 -5.29 5.95 4.58
CA GLY A 7 -4.97 6.28 3.20
C GLY A 7 -5.92 5.64 2.18
N TYR A 8 -6.06 6.26 1.01
CA TYR A 8 -6.65 5.58 -0.15
C TYR A 8 -6.01 4.20 -0.48
N PRO A 9 -4.72 3.91 -0.18
CA PRO A 9 -4.16 2.56 -0.36
C PRO A 9 -4.89 1.47 0.44
N VAL A 10 -5.52 1.79 1.56
CA VAL A 10 -6.31 0.83 2.35
C VAL A 10 -7.55 0.41 1.58
N ALA A 11 -8.33 1.39 1.09
CA ALA A 11 -9.53 1.14 0.32
C ALA A 11 -9.20 0.51 -1.05
N HIS A 12 -8.14 0.98 -1.71
CA HIS A 12 -7.70 0.44 -2.98
C HIS A 12 -7.20 -1.01 -2.87
N ALA A 13 -6.45 -1.35 -1.81
CA ALA A 13 -6.05 -2.74 -1.57
C ALA A 13 -7.28 -3.66 -1.46
N ALA A 14 -8.35 -3.24 -0.78
CA ALA A 14 -9.58 -4.02 -0.72
C ALA A 14 -10.23 -4.23 -2.10
N SER A 15 -10.11 -3.26 -3.02
CA SER A 15 -10.59 -3.39 -4.40
C SER A 15 -9.78 -4.37 -5.25
N ILE A 16 -8.50 -4.60 -4.92
CA ILE A 16 -7.61 -5.50 -5.66
C ILE A 16 -7.66 -6.92 -5.09
N ILE A 17 -7.39 -7.08 -3.80
CA ILE A 17 -7.22 -8.39 -3.15
C ILE A 17 -8.44 -8.83 -2.31
N GLY A 18 -9.51 -8.05 -2.31
CA GLY A 18 -10.71 -8.29 -1.52
C GLY A 18 -10.58 -7.87 -0.05
N HIS A 19 -11.72 -7.61 0.61
CA HIS A 19 -11.74 -7.11 1.98
C HIS A 19 -11.08 -8.03 3.01
N LYS A 20 -11.21 -9.36 2.87
CA LYS A 20 -10.67 -10.32 3.86
C LYS A 20 -9.14 -10.23 3.94
N ARG A 21 -8.48 -10.34 2.78
CA ARG A 21 -7.01 -10.29 2.68
C ARG A 21 -6.46 -8.89 2.97
N ALA A 22 -7.13 -7.85 2.47
CA ALA A 22 -6.74 -6.47 2.76
C ALA A 22 -6.77 -6.17 4.26
N ARG A 23 -7.84 -6.56 4.97
CA ARG A 23 -7.92 -6.38 6.43
C ARG A 23 -6.83 -7.17 7.15
N GLU A 24 -6.57 -8.41 6.76
CA GLU A 24 -5.48 -9.20 7.33
C GLU A 24 -4.13 -8.48 7.17
N MET A 25 -3.82 -8.02 5.96
CA MET A 25 -2.57 -7.32 5.66
C MET A 25 -2.41 -6.04 6.47
N TRP A 26 -3.43 -5.17 6.48
CA TRP A 26 -3.35 -3.87 7.14
C TRP A 26 -3.41 -3.94 8.66
N MET A 27 -4.21 -4.85 9.23
CA MET A 27 -4.37 -4.96 10.68
C MET A 27 -3.27 -5.79 11.35
N LEU A 28 -2.79 -6.85 10.68
CA LEU A 28 -1.80 -7.76 11.27
C LEU A 28 -0.36 -7.43 10.88
N CYS A 29 -0.15 -6.56 9.87
CA CYS A 29 1.17 -6.15 9.39
C CYS A 29 2.13 -7.33 9.12
N ARG A 30 1.59 -8.48 8.67
CA ARG A 30 2.35 -9.70 8.39
C ARG A 30 3.18 -9.55 7.13
N ARG A 31 4.23 -10.38 7.01
CA ARG A 31 5.01 -10.53 5.78
C ARG A 31 4.44 -11.66 4.94
N TYR A 32 4.35 -11.43 3.64
CA TYR A 32 3.86 -12.39 2.67
C TYR A 32 4.93 -12.64 1.61
N SER A 33 4.98 -13.85 1.07
CA SER A 33 5.86 -14.18 -0.05
C SER A 33 5.39 -13.52 -1.34
N ALA A 34 6.32 -13.27 -2.27
CA ALA A 34 5.99 -12.74 -3.59
C ALA A 34 4.96 -13.62 -4.32
N GLN A 35 5.08 -14.94 -4.19
CA GLN A 35 4.16 -15.89 -4.80
C GLN A 35 2.72 -15.76 -4.25
N GLN A 36 2.56 -15.62 -2.94
CA GLN A 36 1.24 -15.44 -2.33
C GLN A 36 0.58 -14.14 -2.80
N VAL A 37 1.32 -13.03 -2.86
CA VAL A 37 0.74 -11.75 -3.30
C VAL A 37 0.47 -11.72 -4.81
N LEU A 38 1.19 -12.52 -5.61
CA LEU A 38 0.88 -12.79 -7.01
C LEU A 38 -0.45 -13.55 -7.14
N GLU A 39 -0.64 -14.63 -6.38
CA GLU A 39 -1.90 -15.40 -6.35
C GLU A 39 -3.10 -14.55 -5.91
N TRP A 40 -2.85 -13.51 -5.12
CA TRP A 40 -3.88 -12.57 -4.70
C TRP A 40 -4.19 -11.51 -5.75
N GLY A 41 -3.34 -11.35 -6.76
CA GLY A 41 -3.47 -10.32 -7.79
C GLY A 41 -2.96 -8.94 -7.38
N LEU A 42 -2.17 -8.84 -6.30
CA LEU A 42 -1.58 -7.57 -5.86
C LEU A 42 -0.38 -7.15 -6.73
N ILE A 43 0.32 -8.14 -7.29
CA ILE A 43 1.43 -7.94 -8.22
C ILE A 43 1.18 -8.76 -9.48
N ASN A 44 1.83 -8.36 -10.57
CA ASN A 44 1.58 -8.93 -11.89
C ASN A 44 2.57 -10.04 -12.29
N ALA A 45 3.79 -10.05 -11.72
CA ALA A 45 4.81 -11.06 -12.01
C ALA A 45 5.78 -11.27 -10.85
N VAL A 46 6.38 -12.46 -10.80
CA VAL A 46 7.44 -12.84 -9.87
C VAL A 46 8.55 -13.49 -10.66
N VAL A 47 9.76 -12.95 -10.56
CA VAL A 47 10.97 -13.46 -11.22
C VAL A 47 12.12 -13.59 -10.21
N PRO A 48 13.13 -14.43 -10.49
CA PRO A 48 14.38 -14.43 -9.73
C PRO A 48 15.00 -13.04 -9.64
N ARG A 49 15.68 -12.74 -8.53
CA ARG A 49 16.21 -11.39 -8.25
C ARG A 49 17.17 -10.90 -9.33
N ASP A 50 17.99 -11.79 -9.87
CA ASP A 50 18.96 -11.52 -10.95
C ASP A 50 18.30 -11.28 -12.31
N GLN A 51 17.00 -11.57 -12.46
CA GLN A 51 16.22 -11.35 -13.69
C GLN A 51 15.27 -10.16 -13.61
N LEU A 52 15.18 -9.49 -12.46
CA LEU A 52 14.25 -8.37 -12.24
C LEU A 52 14.45 -7.25 -13.27
N ASP A 53 15.69 -6.83 -13.50
CA ASP A 53 16.00 -5.74 -14.44
C ASP A 53 15.67 -6.12 -15.88
N ALA A 54 15.86 -7.39 -16.24
CA ALA A 54 15.53 -7.90 -17.57
C ALA A 54 14.01 -7.93 -17.79
N GLU A 55 13.24 -8.39 -16.80
CA GLU A 55 11.78 -8.42 -16.88
C GLU A 55 11.17 -7.02 -16.92
N VAL A 56 11.70 -6.08 -16.11
CA VAL A 56 11.29 -4.66 -16.17
C VAL A 56 11.59 -4.06 -17.53
N ARG A 57 12.78 -4.31 -18.08
CA ARG A 57 13.16 -3.82 -19.41
C ARG A 57 12.23 -4.38 -20.49
N ARG A 58 11.89 -5.68 -20.43
CA ARG A 58 10.94 -6.31 -21.35
C ARG A 58 9.61 -5.56 -21.40
N TRP A 59 9.03 -5.22 -20.24
CA TRP A 59 7.76 -4.50 -20.19
C TRP A 59 7.88 -3.07 -20.72
N CYS A 60 8.99 -2.39 -20.41
CA CYS A 60 9.28 -1.06 -20.94
C CYS A 60 9.38 -1.09 -22.47
N ASP A 61 10.13 -2.05 -23.02
CA ASP A 61 10.31 -2.21 -24.46
C ASP A 61 8.97 -2.50 -25.15
N GLU A 62 8.13 -3.36 -24.57
CA GLU A 62 6.76 -3.60 -25.05
C GLU A 62 5.91 -2.32 -25.06
N MET A 63 5.95 -1.52 -23.98
CA MET A 63 5.22 -0.26 -23.92
C MET A 63 5.75 0.78 -24.92
N LEU A 64 7.06 0.81 -25.19
CA LEU A 64 7.67 1.74 -26.16
C LEU A 64 7.21 1.50 -27.60
N MET A 65 6.72 0.29 -27.90
CA MET A 65 6.13 -0.04 -29.21
C MET A 65 4.67 0.43 -29.35
N LEU A 66 4.04 0.93 -28.30
CA LEU A 66 2.63 1.33 -28.28
C LEU A 66 2.46 2.85 -28.50
N SER A 67 1.24 3.26 -28.87
CA SER A 67 0.92 4.68 -29.07
C SER A 67 1.09 5.46 -27.75
N PRO A 68 1.95 6.50 -27.71
CA PRO A 68 2.21 7.26 -26.49
C PRO A 68 0.98 8.04 -26.02
N THR A 69 0.11 8.47 -26.94
CA THR A 69 -1.15 9.11 -26.59
C THR A 69 -2.12 8.12 -25.97
N CYS A 70 -2.25 6.91 -26.52
CA CYS A 70 -3.10 5.88 -25.93
C CYS A 70 -2.61 5.49 -24.53
N LEU A 71 -1.30 5.32 -24.32
CA LEU A 71 -0.74 5.02 -23.00
C LEU A 71 -1.02 6.13 -21.98
N ARG A 72 -0.87 7.41 -22.37
CA ARG A 72 -1.25 8.54 -21.52
C ARG A 72 -2.74 8.52 -21.18
N THR A 73 -3.60 8.26 -22.16
CA THR A 73 -5.04 8.16 -21.94
C THR A 73 -5.37 7.04 -20.96
N VAL A 74 -4.87 5.83 -21.18
CA VAL A 74 -5.10 4.67 -20.30
C VAL A 74 -4.64 4.94 -18.87
N LYS A 75 -3.41 5.46 -18.70
CA LYS A 75 -2.88 5.85 -17.38
C LYS A 75 -3.77 6.88 -16.69
N THR A 76 -4.29 7.85 -17.45
CA THR A 76 -5.20 8.89 -16.94
C THR A 76 -6.56 8.31 -16.57
N SER A 77 -7.11 7.39 -17.36
CA SER A 77 -8.36 6.68 -17.06
C SER A 77 -8.27 5.89 -15.76
N PHE A 78 -7.16 5.17 -15.52
CA PHE A 78 -6.95 4.49 -14.23
C PHE A 78 -6.86 5.47 -13.05
N ARG A 79 -6.15 6.59 -13.22
CA ARG A 79 -6.10 7.64 -12.19
C ARG A 79 -7.48 8.21 -11.90
N ALA A 80 -8.29 8.47 -12.94
CA ALA A 80 -9.65 8.96 -12.79
C ALA A 80 -10.56 7.94 -12.10
N HIS A 81 -10.43 6.65 -12.40
CA HIS A 81 -11.13 5.59 -11.67
C HIS A 81 -10.74 5.55 -10.18
N MET A 82 -9.46 5.76 -9.88
CA MET A 82 -8.97 5.84 -8.50
C MET A 82 -9.38 7.12 -7.77
N GLN A 83 -9.84 8.14 -8.50
CA GLN A 83 -10.12 9.46 -7.95
C GLN A 83 -11.14 9.40 -6.80
N HIS A 84 -12.16 8.53 -6.87
CA HIS A 84 -13.10 8.34 -5.77
C HIS A 84 -12.40 7.90 -4.46
N TYR A 85 -11.42 7.00 -4.53
CA TYR A 85 -10.65 6.58 -3.35
C TYR A 85 -9.72 7.68 -2.85
N ILE A 86 -9.17 8.49 -3.76
CA ILE A 86 -8.25 9.59 -3.45
C ILE A 86 -9.02 10.75 -2.80
N GLU A 87 -10.16 11.14 -3.37
CA GLU A 87 -11.05 12.21 -2.90
C GLU A 87 -11.75 11.87 -1.59
N LEU A 88 -11.96 10.57 -1.31
CA LEU A 88 -12.42 10.13 0.00
C LEU A 88 -11.49 10.57 1.14
N ASN A 89 -10.31 11.14 0.84
CA ASN A 89 -9.39 11.84 1.73
C ASN A 89 -9.46 11.31 3.15
N VAL A 90 -9.19 10.00 3.24
CA VAL A 90 -9.32 9.20 4.45
C VAL A 90 -8.26 9.66 5.48
N SER A 91 -7.42 10.65 5.15
CA SER A 91 -6.55 11.39 6.07
C SER A 91 -7.30 11.85 7.32
N ASN A 92 -8.59 12.17 7.18
CA ASN A 92 -9.45 12.55 8.31
C ASN A 92 -9.85 11.37 9.19
N VAL A 93 -9.61 10.11 8.82
CA VAL A 93 -10.03 8.96 9.64
C VAL A 93 -9.17 8.82 10.89
N VAL A 94 -7.88 9.12 10.81
CA VAL A 94 -7.03 9.13 12.01
C VAL A 94 -7.51 10.23 12.95
N GLU A 95 -7.71 11.45 12.44
CA GLU A 95 -8.23 12.58 13.22
C GLU A 95 -9.66 12.34 13.76
N MET A 96 -10.52 11.67 13.00
CA MET A 96 -11.89 11.34 13.39
C MET A 96 -11.93 10.29 14.50
N VAL A 97 -11.03 9.29 14.47
CA VAL A 97 -11.00 8.19 15.44
C VAL A 97 -10.17 8.56 16.68
N ALA A 98 -9.08 9.29 16.48
CA ALA A 98 -8.12 9.66 17.50
C ALA A 98 -7.50 11.04 17.16
N PRO A 99 -8.21 12.15 17.43
CA PRO A 99 -7.77 13.49 17.08
C PRO A 99 -6.41 13.85 17.70
N ASP A 100 -6.18 13.39 18.93
CA ASP A 100 -4.95 13.67 19.67
C ASP A 100 -3.86 12.60 19.45
N TYR A 101 -4.03 11.68 18.49
CA TYR A 101 -3.15 10.51 18.30
C TYR A 101 -1.66 10.89 18.24
N PHE A 102 -1.34 11.97 17.52
CA PHE A 102 0.05 12.44 17.37
C PHE A 102 0.60 13.13 18.63
N GLU A 103 -0.26 13.55 19.56
CA GLU A 103 0.10 14.19 20.83
C GLU A 103 0.22 13.18 21.97
N THR A 104 -0.47 12.03 21.87
CA THR A 104 -0.47 10.98 22.91
C THR A 104 0.88 10.29 23.13
N GLY A 105 1.82 10.44 22.20
CA GLY A 105 3.11 9.74 22.19
C GLY A 105 3.05 8.28 21.70
N GLU A 106 1.88 7.73 21.38
CA GLU A 106 1.72 6.35 20.90
C GLU A 106 2.48 6.14 19.57
N GLN A 107 2.32 7.08 18.63
CA GLN A 107 3.02 7.07 17.35
C GLN A 107 4.54 7.14 17.51
N GLN A 108 5.01 7.94 18.48
CA GLN A 108 6.43 8.11 18.75
C GLN A 108 7.04 6.83 19.32
N GLU A 109 6.34 6.12 20.20
CA GLU A 109 6.76 4.81 20.71
C GLU A 109 6.88 3.79 19.56
N GLY A 110 5.88 3.72 18.68
CA GLY A 110 5.91 2.86 17.50
C GLY A 110 7.10 3.15 16.57
N ALA A 111 7.39 4.43 16.32
CA ALA A 111 8.52 4.86 15.51
C ALA A 111 9.87 4.55 16.18
N THR A 112 9.99 4.83 17.48
CA THR A 112 11.21 4.60 18.26
C THR A 112 11.53 3.12 18.35
N ALA A 113 10.55 2.28 18.68
CA ALA A 113 10.71 0.83 18.74
C ALA A 113 11.16 0.23 17.39
N PHE A 114 10.64 0.76 16.28
CA PHE A 114 11.05 0.35 14.94
C PHE A 114 12.52 0.69 14.65
N LEU A 115 12.96 1.91 14.98
CA LEU A 115 14.35 2.35 14.81
C LEU A 115 15.30 1.54 15.70
N GLU A 116 14.89 1.27 16.93
CA GLU A 116 15.64 0.48 17.91
C GLU A 116 15.53 -1.04 17.70
N LYS A 117 14.75 -1.48 16.69
CA LYS A 117 14.49 -2.91 16.37
C LYS A 117 13.98 -3.73 17.56
N ARG A 118 13.24 -3.10 18.48
CA ARG A 118 12.59 -3.76 19.61
C ARG A 118 11.10 -3.91 19.37
N LYS A 119 10.43 -4.68 20.23
CA LYS A 119 8.96 -4.70 20.25
C LYS A 119 8.46 -3.39 20.87
N PRO A 120 7.46 -2.73 20.26
CA PRO A 120 6.82 -1.57 20.88
C PRO A 120 6.02 -2.00 22.11
N ASP A 121 6.03 -1.16 23.16
CA ASP A 121 5.17 -1.34 24.33
C ASP A 121 4.02 -0.34 24.28
N PHE A 122 2.84 -0.84 23.90
CA PHE A 122 1.62 -0.03 23.84
C PHE A 122 0.75 -0.16 25.11
N SER A 123 1.27 -0.70 26.22
CA SER A 123 0.48 -0.95 27.43
C SER A 123 -0.19 0.30 28.02
N LYS A 124 0.38 1.49 27.79
CA LYS A 124 -0.15 2.79 28.23
C LYS A 124 -1.38 3.30 27.47
N TRP A 125 -1.69 2.75 26.29
CA TRP A 125 -2.78 3.22 25.41
C TRP A 125 -3.88 2.15 25.20
N ARG A 126 -3.93 1.12 26.05
CA ARG A 126 -4.94 0.04 26.01
C ARG A 126 -6.09 0.27 26.98
#